data_AF-A0A2W1K6H2-F1
#
_entry.id   AF-A0A2W1K6H2-F1
#
_cell.length_a   1.000
_cell.length_b   1.000
_cell.length_c   1.000
_cell.angle_alpha   90.00
_cell.angle_beta   90.00
_cell.angle_gamma   90.00
#
_symmetry.space_group_name_H-M   'P 1'
#
loop_
_entity.id
_entity.type
_entity.pdbx_description
1 polymer ?
#
loop_
_entity_poly.entity_id
_entity_poly.type
_entity_poly.pdbx_seq_one_letter_code
_entity_poly.pdbx_strand_id
1 'polypeptide(L)'
;MSGRRSRNKGSRAERELFGLLADRLGQVVTRNLSQTRDAGCDSLSVPGFAIECKRVETTFQNAWMRQAVEATHSGHEIPVVFYRQSHHPWRAAFRCSDLLNHQAYTGLAHLDLDDAATFMRERVAPC
;
A
#
# COMPACT_ATOMS: atom_id res chain seq x y z
N MET A 1 -27.39 4.94 1.36
CA MET A 1 -26.78 6.25 1.07
C MET A 1 -25.33 6.29 1.56
N SER A 2 -24.36 5.92 0.74
CA SER A 2 -22.92 6.06 1.09
C SER A 2 -22.21 6.60 -0.13
N GLY A 3 -21.76 7.86 -0.11
CA GLY A 3 -21.34 8.48 -1.37
C GLY A 3 -20.33 9.62 -1.32
N ARG A 4 -20.22 10.37 -0.21
CA ARG A 4 -19.29 11.51 -0.12
C ARG A 4 -18.35 11.44 1.07
N ARG A 5 -18.88 11.15 2.25
CA ARG A 5 -18.10 11.01 3.50
C ARG A 5 -17.10 9.85 3.44
N SER A 6 -17.52 8.71 2.87
CA SER A 6 -16.66 7.54 2.68
C SER A 6 -15.52 7.82 1.69
N ARG A 7 -15.82 8.45 0.54
CA ARG A 7 -14.84 8.85 -0.47
C ARG A 7 -13.80 9.85 0.07
N ASN A 8 -14.25 10.88 0.79
CA ASN A 8 -13.35 11.85 1.40
C ASN A 8 -12.46 11.23 2.48
N LYS A 9 -13.00 10.27 3.27
CA LYS A 9 -12.22 9.52 4.27
C LYS A 9 -11.14 8.67 3.60
N GLY A 10 -11.43 8.02 2.49
CA GLY A 10 -10.46 7.26 1.68
C GLY A 10 -9.35 8.16 1.15
N SER A 11 -9.70 9.22 0.42
CA SER A 11 -8.72 10.15 -0.16
C SER A 11 -7.82 10.82 0.90
N ARG A 12 -8.34 11.13 2.10
CA ARG A 12 -7.51 11.65 3.20
C ARG A 12 -6.54 10.58 3.74
N ALA A 13 -7.00 9.34 3.87
CA ALA A 13 -6.17 8.24 4.35
C ALA A 13 -5.04 7.91 3.36
N GLU A 14 -5.33 7.90 2.05
CA GLU A 14 -4.34 7.74 1.00
C GLU A 14 -3.27 8.83 1.07
N ARG A 15 -3.68 10.11 1.09
CA ARG A 15 -2.71 11.22 1.19
C ARG A 15 -1.83 11.14 2.44
N GLU A 16 -2.43 10.79 3.57
CA GLU A 16 -1.69 10.60 4.83
C GLU A 16 -0.65 9.48 4.71
N LEU A 17 -1.07 8.31 4.22
CA LEU A 17 -0.17 7.16 4.04
C LEU A 17 0.98 7.49 3.08
N PHE A 18 0.67 8.06 1.91
CA PHE A 18 1.69 8.37 0.91
C PHE A 18 2.64 9.48 1.34
N GLY A 19 2.17 10.46 2.12
CA GLY A 19 3.07 11.43 2.76
C GLY A 19 4.05 10.75 3.71
N LEU A 20 3.55 9.87 4.59
CA LEU A 20 4.39 9.13 5.52
C LEU A 20 5.40 8.20 4.83
N LEU A 21 5.00 7.56 3.73
CA LEU A 21 5.89 6.73 2.93
C LEU A 21 6.93 7.58 2.19
N ALA A 22 6.54 8.70 1.60
CA ALA A 22 7.48 9.62 0.94
C ALA A 22 8.59 10.08 1.90
N ASP A 23 8.22 10.47 3.12
CA ASP A 23 9.17 10.89 4.16
C ASP A 23 10.18 9.78 4.52
N ARG A 24 9.74 8.51 4.55
CA ARG A 24 10.56 7.37 4.96
C ARG A 24 11.42 6.79 3.84
N LEU A 25 10.90 6.81 2.62
CA LEU A 25 11.59 6.28 1.44
C LEU A 25 12.64 7.26 0.90
N GLY A 26 12.52 8.56 1.20
CA GLY A 26 13.51 9.58 0.84
C GLY A 26 13.57 9.92 -0.65
N GLN A 27 12.84 9.19 -1.50
CA GLN A 27 12.75 9.41 -2.94
C GLN A 27 11.28 9.30 -3.34
N VAL A 28 10.79 10.38 -3.94
CA VAL A 28 9.43 10.65 -4.40
C VAL A 28 8.60 9.42 -4.78
N VAL A 29 7.45 9.28 -4.12
CA VAL A 29 6.26 8.57 -4.60
C VAL A 29 5.83 9.22 -5.91
N THR A 30 6.14 8.60 -7.06
CA THR A 30 5.88 9.20 -8.38
C THR A 30 4.39 9.49 -8.56
N ARG A 31 4.08 10.74 -8.90
CA ARG A 31 2.75 11.18 -9.35
C ARG A 31 2.54 10.59 -10.74
N ASN A 32 1.77 9.51 -10.84
CA ASN A 32 1.52 8.86 -12.12
C ASN A 32 0.48 9.68 -12.90
N LEU A 33 0.96 10.66 -13.69
CA LEU A 33 0.14 11.57 -14.50
C LEU A 33 -0.59 10.87 -15.67
N SER A 34 -0.31 9.59 -15.92
CA SER A 34 -0.88 8.81 -17.03
C SER A 34 -2.21 8.13 -16.69
N GLN A 35 -2.58 8.01 -15.41
CA GLN A 35 -3.86 7.43 -14.97
C GLN A 35 -4.99 8.46 -14.81
N THR A 36 -4.71 9.74 -15.08
CA THR A 36 -5.61 10.86 -14.74
C THR A 36 -6.82 11.03 -15.66
N ARG A 37 -7.13 10.08 -16.57
CA ARG A 37 -8.28 10.20 -17.49
C ARG A 37 -9.54 9.45 -17.05
N ASP A 38 -9.44 8.40 -16.23
CA ASP A 38 -10.62 7.58 -15.88
C ASP A 38 -10.94 7.46 -14.37
N ALA A 39 -10.04 7.81 -13.47
CA ALA A 39 -10.30 7.80 -12.04
C ALA A 39 -9.64 9.02 -11.38
N GLY A 40 -10.44 10.00 -10.96
CA GLY A 40 -9.99 11.28 -10.39
C GLY A 40 -9.31 11.21 -9.01
N CYS A 41 -8.39 10.27 -8.80
CA CYS A 41 -7.46 10.27 -7.67
C CYS A 41 -6.08 10.75 -8.15
N ASP A 42 -5.44 11.61 -7.37
CA ASP A 42 -4.00 11.86 -7.52
C ASP A 42 -3.27 10.52 -7.32
N SER A 43 -2.91 9.82 -8.40
CA SER A 43 -2.23 8.52 -8.33
C SER A 43 -0.80 8.70 -7.79
N LEU A 44 -0.68 8.64 -6.48
CA LEU A 44 0.55 8.47 -5.74
C LEU A 44 0.95 6.99 -5.85
N SER A 45 2.15 6.70 -6.33
CA SER A 45 2.65 5.33 -6.55
C SER A 45 4.07 5.16 -6.01
N VAL A 46 4.37 3.99 -5.45
CA VAL A 46 5.74 3.61 -5.06
C VAL A 46 6.26 2.58 -6.06
N PRO A 47 7.36 2.85 -6.79
CA PRO A 47 7.91 1.89 -7.75
C PRO A 47 8.12 0.51 -7.14
N GLY A 48 7.72 -0.54 -7.86
CA GLY A 48 7.87 -1.93 -7.40
C GLY A 48 6.82 -2.41 -6.40
N PHE A 49 5.81 -1.60 -6.05
CA PHE A 49 4.77 -1.98 -5.10
C PHE A 49 3.35 -1.67 -5.60
N ALA A 50 2.45 -2.64 -5.48
CA ALA A 50 1.01 -2.44 -5.64
C ALA A 50 0.38 -2.22 -4.26
N ILE A 51 0.10 -0.94 -3.94
CA ILE A 51 -0.36 -0.51 -2.62
C ILE A 51 -1.88 -0.44 -2.57
N GLU A 52 -2.47 -1.20 -1.66
CA GLU A 52 -3.88 -1.07 -1.27
C GLU A 52 -3.99 -0.35 0.09
N CYS A 53 -4.76 0.74 0.15
CA CYS A 53 -4.90 1.57 1.35
C CYS A 53 -6.28 1.40 2.00
N LYS A 54 -6.34 0.95 3.26
CA LYS A 54 -7.60 0.74 4.00
C LYS A 54 -7.63 1.48 5.32
N ARG A 55 -8.54 2.45 5.45
CA ARG A 55 -8.91 3.03 6.75
C ARG A 55 -10.27 2.53 7.21
N VAL A 56 -10.28 1.52 8.07
CA VAL A 56 -11.48 0.79 8.48
C VAL A 56 -11.37 0.42 9.96
N GLU A 57 -12.51 0.28 10.64
CA GLU A 57 -12.55 -0.07 12.07
C GLU A 57 -12.57 -1.59 12.31
N THR A 58 -12.53 -2.39 11.23
CA THR A 58 -12.50 -3.86 11.29
C THR A 58 -11.07 -4.39 11.38
N THR A 59 -10.93 -5.67 11.72
CA THR A 59 -9.66 -6.39 11.62
C THR A 59 -9.28 -6.65 10.15
N PHE A 60 -8.03 -7.06 9.94
CA PHE A 60 -7.52 -7.35 8.60
C PHE A 60 -8.37 -8.40 7.88
N GLN A 61 -8.67 -8.17 6.60
CA GLN A 61 -9.41 -9.12 5.76
C GLN A 61 -8.55 -9.57 4.58
N ASN A 62 -8.43 -10.90 4.39
CA ASN A 62 -7.69 -11.49 3.27
C ASN A 62 -8.18 -11.00 1.90
N ALA A 63 -9.45 -10.59 1.80
CA ALA A 63 -9.99 -9.99 0.59
C ALA A 63 -9.23 -8.73 0.14
N TRP A 64 -8.66 -7.95 1.06
CA TRP A 64 -7.86 -6.76 0.72
C TRP A 64 -6.52 -7.14 0.10
N MET A 65 -5.90 -8.23 0.56
CA MET A 65 -4.69 -8.75 -0.07
C MET A 65 -4.97 -9.22 -1.50
N ARG A 66 -6.12 -9.87 -1.74
CA ARG A 66 -6.51 -10.22 -3.13
C ARG A 66 -6.63 -8.98 -4.02
N GLN A 67 -7.24 -7.90 -3.52
CA GLN A 67 -7.32 -6.63 -4.25
C GLN A 67 -5.93 -6.07 -4.59
N ALA A 68 -4.99 -6.10 -3.63
CA ALA A 68 -3.61 -5.68 -3.88
C ALA A 68 -2.89 -6.55 -4.92
N VAL A 69 -3.09 -7.87 -4.88
CA VAL A 69 -2.55 -8.81 -5.89
C VAL A 69 -3.14 -8.54 -7.28
N GLU A 70 -4.45 -8.37 -7.38
CA GLU A 70 -5.15 -8.06 -8.64
C GLU A 70 -4.71 -6.71 -9.24
N ALA A 71 -4.30 -5.77 -8.39
CA ALA A 71 -3.77 -4.48 -8.81
C ALA A 71 -2.30 -4.52 -9.28
N THR A 72 -1.62 -5.68 -9.25
CA THR A 72 -0.28 -5.81 -9.83
C THR A 72 -0.38 -5.88 -11.37
N HIS A 73 0.24 -4.92 -12.06
CA HIS A 73 0.07 -4.76 -13.52
C HIS A 73 1.14 -5.48 -14.33
N SER A 74 2.38 -5.50 -13.82
CA SER A 74 3.57 -5.96 -14.57
C SER A 74 4.15 -7.28 -14.07
N GLY A 75 3.57 -7.88 -13.03
CA GLY A 75 4.11 -9.07 -12.36
C GLY A 75 5.39 -8.83 -11.55
N HIS A 76 5.97 -7.64 -11.64
CA HIS A 76 7.16 -7.22 -10.89
C HIS A 76 6.83 -6.42 -9.62
N GLU A 77 5.56 -6.08 -9.42
CA GLU A 77 5.10 -5.33 -8.25
C GLU A 77 4.82 -6.28 -7.08
N ILE A 78 5.31 -5.91 -5.89
CA ILE A 78 4.99 -6.60 -4.64
C ILE A 78 3.66 -6.04 -4.12
N PRO A 79 2.61 -6.87 -3.96
CA PRO A 79 1.35 -6.43 -3.38
C PRO A 79 1.52 -6.17 -1.87
N VAL A 80 1.00 -5.04 -1.41
CA VAL A 80 1.03 -4.67 0.01
C VAL A 80 -0.25 -3.96 0.39
N VAL A 81 -0.81 -4.34 1.54
CA VAL A 81 -1.98 -3.68 2.10
C VAL A 81 -1.54 -2.85 3.30
N PHE A 82 -1.69 -1.53 3.20
CA PHE A 82 -1.58 -0.65 4.36
C PHE A 82 -2.95 -0.43 4.96
N TYR A 83 -3.07 -0.68 6.26
CA TYR A 83 -4.35 -0.57 6.95
C TYR A 83 -4.20 0.06 8.33
N ARG A 84 -5.26 0.77 8.75
CA ARG A 84 -5.38 1.25 10.12
C ARG A 84 -6.82 1.48 10.55
N GLN A 85 -7.03 1.37 11.86
CA GLN A 85 -8.22 1.86 12.55
C GLN A 85 -8.06 3.35 12.91
N SER A 86 -9.15 4.00 13.32
CA SER A 86 -9.06 5.38 13.80
C SER A 86 -8.27 5.43 15.11
N HIS A 87 -7.37 6.41 15.24
CA HIS A 87 -6.46 6.58 16.40
C HIS A 87 -5.44 5.46 16.63
N HIS A 88 -5.29 4.53 15.68
CA HIS A 88 -4.26 3.49 15.71
C HIS A 88 -3.16 3.76 14.67
N PRO A 89 -1.93 3.25 14.90
CA PRO A 89 -0.84 3.37 13.94
C PRO A 89 -1.14 2.63 12.63
N TRP A 90 -0.43 3.02 11.57
CA TRP A 90 -0.44 2.29 10.31
C TRP A 90 0.27 0.95 10.43
N ARG A 91 -0.33 -0.07 9.82
CA ARG A 91 0.20 -1.42 9.69
C ARG A 91 0.28 -1.78 8.21
N ALA A 92 1.23 -2.62 7.86
CA ALA A 92 1.35 -3.20 6.53
C ALA A 92 1.15 -4.72 6.61
N ALA A 93 0.55 -5.30 5.57
CA ALA A 93 0.52 -6.73 5.37
C ALA A 93 1.17 -7.04 4.01
N PHE A 94 2.12 -7.97 4.03
CA PHE A 94 2.78 -8.54 2.86
C PHE A 94 2.54 -10.04 2.81
N ARG A 95 2.66 -10.65 1.63
CA ARG A 95 2.80 -12.11 1.56
C ARG A 95 4.19 -12.49 2.05
N CYS A 96 4.29 -13.54 2.85
CA CYS A 96 5.58 -14.04 3.33
C CYS A 96 6.49 -14.45 2.17
N SER A 97 5.93 -14.95 1.06
CA SER A 97 6.68 -15.27 -0.15
C SER A 97 7.42 -14.07 -0.75
N ASP A 98 6.84 -12.88 -0.70
CA ASP A 98 7.45 -11.66 -1.24
C ASP A 98 8.55 -11.13 -0.31
N LEU A 99 8.29 -11.11 1.01
CA LEU A 99 9.28 -10.67 2.02
C LEU A 99 10.51 -11.57 2.04
N LEU A 100 10.28 -12.88 2.09
CA LEU A 100 11.32 -13.90 2.20
C LEU A 100 11.89 -14.32 0.84
N ASN A 101 11.34 -13.77 -0.26
CA ASN A 101 11.70 -14.12 -1.63
C ASN A 101 11.68 -15.64 -1.89
N HIS A 102 10.65 -16.33 -1.37
CA HIS A 102 10.58 -17.79 -1.41
C HIS A 102 9.13 -18.29 -1.46
N GLN A 103 8.77 -18.98 -2.55
CA GLN A 103 7.37 -19.33 -2.86
C GLN A 103 6.72 -20.37 -1.92
N ALA A 104 7.51 -21.12 -1.14
CA ALA A 104 6.95 -22.09 -0.18
C ALA A 104 6.15 -21.43 0.97
N TYR A 105 6.33 -20.12 1.22
CA TYR A 105 5.64 -19.42 2.30
C TYR A 105 4.33 -18.79 1.81
N THR A 106 3.21 -19.32 2.28
CA THR A 106 1.86 -18.90 1.84
C THR A 106 1.16 -17.93 2.81
N GLY A 107 1.77 -17.66 3.96
CA GLY A 107 1.22 -16.80 5.00
C GLY A 107 1.28 -15.30 4.68
N LEU A 108 0.67 -14.51 5.57
CA LEU A 108 0.81 -13.06 5.59
C LEU A 108 1.67 -12.63 6.77
N ALA A 109 2.58 -11.70 6.52
CA ALA A 109 3.37 -11.04 7.53
C ALA A 109 2.82 -9.64 7.76
N HIS A 110 2.56 -9.30 9.02
CA HIS A 110 2.09 -7.99 9.43
C HIS A 110 3.22 -7.21 10.08
N LEU A 111 3.53 -6.05 9.52
CA LEU A 111 4.60 -5.16 9.98
C LEU A 111 4.02 -3.83 10.43
N ASP A 112 4.76 -3.13 11.27
CA ASP A 112 4.51 -1.74 11.55
C ASP A 112 5.02 -0.87 10.39
N LEU A 113 4.57 0.38 10.31
CA LEU A 113 4.85 1.27 9.17
C LEU A 113 6.35 1.45 8.89
N ASP A 114 7.16 1.58 9.93
CA ASP A 114 8.60 1.86 9.77
C ASP A 114 9.36 0.64 9.23
N ASP A 115 9.03 -0.56 9.69
CA ASP A 115 9.61 -1.80 9.18
C ASP A 115 9.19 -2.06 7.72
N ALA A 116 7.91 -1.81 7.42
CA ALA A 116 7.39 -1.91 6.06
C ALA A 116 8.10 -0.92 5.12
N ALA A 117 8.25 0.33 5.54
CA ALA A 117 8.93 1.35 4.75
C ALA A 117 10.43 1.04 4.58
N THR A 118 11.08 0.49 5.61
CA THR A 118 12.47 0.03 5.52
C THR A 118 12.60 -1.07 4.46
N PHE A 119 11.77 -2.11 4.54
CA PHE A 119 11.74 -3.16 3.51
C PHE A 119 11.53 -2.60 2.11
N MET A 120 10.56 -1.69 1.96
CA MET A 120 10.25 -1.07 0.68
C MET A 120 11.45 -0.27 0.15
N ARG A 121 12.13 0.50 0.99
CA ARG A 121 13.31 1.28 0.60
C ARG A 121 14.43 0.40 0.07
N GLU A 122 14.74 -0.70 0.75
CA GLU A 122 15.79 -1.64 0.32
C GLU A 122 15.47 -2.34 -1.01
N ARG A 123 14.19 -2.37 -1.42
CA ARG A 123 13.73 -2.94 -2.70
C ARG A 123 13.69 -1.91 -3.84
N VAL A 124 13.58 -0.61 -3.51
CA VAL A 124 13.55 0.48 -4.50
C VAL A 124 14.94 1.02 -4.79
N ALA A 125 15.87 0.93 -3.82
CA ALA A 125 17.24 1.36 -4.04
C ALA A 125 17.91 0.52 -5.16
N PRO A 126 18.53 1.14 -6.17
CA PRO A 126 19.31 0.40 -7.15
C PRO A 126 20.47 -0.30 -6.45
N CYS A 127 20.64 -1.60 -6.74
CA CYS A 127 21.82 -2.37 -6.34
C CYS A 127 23.11 -1.72 -6.83
#